data_AF-A0A382W5L3-F1
#
_entry.id   AF-A0A382W5L3-F1
#
_cell.length_a   1.000
_cell.length_b   1.000
_cell.length_c   1.000
_cell.angle_alpha   90.00
_cell.angle_beta   90.00
_cell.angle_gamma   90.00
#
_symmetry.space_group_name_H-M   'P 1'
#
loop_
_entity.id
_entity.type
_entity.pdbx_description
1 polymer ?
#
loop_
_entity_poly.entity_id
_entity_poly.type
_entity_poly.pdbx_seq_one_letter_code
_entity_poly.pdbx_strand_id
1 'polypeptide(L)' 'MARIPATILQHFIGLSDYERRLAIDKASRELGMTVEQIEAEIENFQSGGFNQDQPVATSPVEAPRR' A
#
# COMPACT_ATOMS: atom_id res chain seq x y z
N MET A 1 -6.58 -0.37 -14.08
CA MET A 1 -5.21 -0.23 -13.52
C MET A 1 -5.18 -1.02 -12.22
N ALA A 2 -4.28 -2.01 -12.11
CA ALA A 2 -4.10 -2.74 -10.86
C ALA A 2 -3.45 -1.80 -9.84
N ARG A 3 -4.18 -1.43 -8.79
CA ARG A 3 -3.66 -0.61 -7.68
C ARG A 3 -3.10 -1.54 -6.62
N ILE A 4 -1.93 -1.20 -6.06
CA ILE A 4 -1.39 -1.92 -4.91
C ILE A 4 -2.31 -1.64 -3.72
N PRO A 5 -2.76 -2.68 -2.99
CA PRO A 5 -3.52 -2.48 -1.76
C PRO A 5 -2.78 -1.58 -0.78
N ALA A 6 -3.48 -0.57 -0.26
CA ALA A 6 -2.90 0.40 0.70
C ALA A 6 -2.32 -0.28 1.95
N THR A 7 -2.85 -1.44 2.35
CA THR A 7 -2.32 -2.25 3.45
C THR A 7 -0.90 -2.75 3.21
N ILE A 8 -0.55 -3.05 1.96
CA ILE A 8 0.81 -3.45 1.57
C ILE A 8 1.71 -2.20 1.60
N LEU A 9 1.25 -1.07 1.07
CA LEU A 9 2.02 0.18 1.07
C LEU A 9 2.34 0.67 2.49
N GLN A 10 1.37 0.61 3.40
CA GLN A 10 1.54 0.93 4.82
C GLN A 10 2.62 0.09 5.49
N HIS A 11 2.78 -1.18 5.09
CA HIS A 11 3.79 -2.07 5.65
C HIS A 11 5.21 -1.54 5.38
N PHE A 12 5.44 -0.85 4.26
CA PHE A 12 6.78 -0.36 3.89
C PHE A 12 7.21 0.93 4.62
N ILE A 13 6.28 1.72 5.16
CA ILE A 13 6.54 3.06 5.72
C ILE A 13 7.32 3.00 7.05
N GLY A 14 7.29 1.86 7.75
CA GLY A 14 7.96 1.65 9.03
C GLY A 14 9.17 0.72 8.99
N LEU A 15 9.60 0.29 7.81
CA LEU A 15 10.70 -0.67 7.66
C LEU A 15 12.04 0.03 7.47
N SER A 16 13.11 -0.59 7.98
CA SER A 16 14.49 -0.17 7.69
C SER A 16 14.80 -0.32 6.20
N ASP A 17 15.77 0.40 5.64
CA ASP A 17 16.10 0.36 4.20
C ASP A 17 16.29 -1.06 3.63
N TYR A 18 16.94 -1.95 4.38
CA TYR A 18 17.12 -3.34 3.98
C TYR A 18 15.81 -4.12 3.95
N GLU A 19 15.00 -3.99 5.01
CA GLU A 19 13.70 -4.65 5.14
C GLU A 19 12.72 -4.14 4.10
N ARG A 20 12.72 -2.82 3.84
CA ARG A 20 11.93 -2.19 2.78
C ARG A 20 12.27 -2.80 1.42
N ARG A 21 13.55 -2.92 1.07
CA ARG A 21 13.97 -3.56 -0.20
C ARG A 21 13.53 -5.01 -0.31
N LEU A 22 13.68 -5.78 0.77
CA LEU A 22 13.28 -7.18 0.81
C LEU A 22 11.76 -7.34 0.65
N ALA A 23 10.99 -6.50 1.33
CA ALA A 23 9.54 -6.51 1.25
C ALA A 23 9.04 -6.06 -0.14
N ILE A 24 9.72 -5.09 -0.78
CA ILE A 24 9.40 -4.68 -2.15
C ILE A 24 9.71 -5.81 -3.15
N ASP A 25 10.83 -6.52 -3.03
CA ASP A 25 11.13 -7.68 -3.90
C ASP A 25 10.07 -8.76 -3.76
N LYS A 26 9.61 -9.01 -2.52
CA LYS A 26 8.53 -9.95 -2.25
C LYS A 26 7.22 -9.50 -2.88
N ALA A 27 6.82 -8.24 -2.69
CA ALA A 27 5.60 -7.68 -3.25
C ALA A 27 5.63 -7.64 -4.79
N SER A 28 6.80 -7.37 -5.38
CA SER A 28 7.03 -7.44 -6.83
C SER A 28 6.68 -8.82 -7.38
N ARG A 29 7.14 -9.89 -6.73
CA ARG A 29 6.84 -11.27 -7.11
C ARG A 29 5.38 -11.65 -6.86
N GLU A 30 4.79 -11.22 -5.74
CA GLU A 30 3.41 -11.53 -5.37
C GLU A 30 2.38 -10.81 -6.26
N LEU A 31 2.65 -9.54 -6.61
CA LEU A 31 1.75 -8.69 -7.38
C LEU A 31 2.03 -8.73 -8.89
N GLY A 32 3.18 -9.30 -9.31
CA GLY A 32 3.62 -9.31 -10.70
C GLY A 32 3.92 -7.91 -11.24
N MET A 33 4.35 -6.99 -10.36
CA MET A 33 4.66 -5.59 -10.67
C MET A 33 6.16 -5.37 -10.62
N THR A 34 6.66 -4.34 -11.30
CA THR A 34 8.08 -4.00 -11.16
C THR A 34 8.33 -3.30 -9.83
N VAL A 35 9.54 -3.47 -9.30
CA VAL A 35 10.03 -2.78 -8.10
C VAL A 35 9.82 -1.27 -8.24
N GLU A 36 10.11 -0.71 -9.42
CA GLU A 36 9.94 0.72 -9.72
C GLU A 36 8.49 1.20 -9.57
N GLN A 37 7.51 0.40 -10.02
CA GLN A 37 6.09 0.72 -9.84
C GLN A 37 5.69 0.73 -8.36
N ILE A 38 6.21 -0.22 -7.60
CA ILE A 38 5.94 -0.32 -6.16
C ILE A 38 6.59 0.86 -5.43
N GLU A 39 7.82 1.23 -5.77
CA GLU A 39 8.49 2.39 -5.18
C GLU A 39 7.79 3.70 -5.49
N ALA A 40 7.31 3.88 -6.73
CA ALA A 40 6.51 5.03 -7.12
C ALA A 40 5.20 5.12 -6.31
N GLU A 41 4.53 3.99 -6.10
CA GLU A 41 3.31 3.93 -5.28
C GLU A 41 3.60 4.20 -3.80
N ILE A 42 4.75 3.73 -3.27
CA ILE A 42 5.19 4.03 -1.89
C ILE A 42 5.47 5.52 -1.72
N GLU A 43 6.19 6.13 -2.66
CA GLU A 43 6.50 7.56 -2.62
C GLU A 43 5.24 8.40 -2.73
N ASN A 44 4.33 8.04 -3.65
CA ASN A 44 3.02 8.67 -3.78
C ASN A 44 2.17 8.50 -2.50
N PHE A 45 2.25 7.34 -1.84
CA PHE A 45 1.59 7.07 -0.57
C PHE A 45 2.17 7.90 0.59
N GLN A 46 3.50 8.07 0.65
CA GLN A 46 4.17 8.91 1.64
C GLN A 46 3.92 10.41 1.45
N SER A 47 3.86 10.86 0.20
CA SER A 47 3.65 12.27 -0.17
C SER A 47 2.23 12.78 0.13
N GLY A 48 1.33 11.91 0.63
CA GLY A 48 -0.06 12.27 0.97
C GLY A 48 -1.08 11.93 -0.12
N GLY A 49 -0.71 11.10 -1.09
CA GLY A 49 -1.54 10.71 -2.23
C GLY A 49 -2.63 9.70 -1.90
N PHE A 50 -3.52 9.99 -0.94
CA PHE A 50 -4.88 9.44 -0.96
C PHE A 50 -5.65 10.10 -2.12
N ASN A 51 -5.31 9.79 -3.38
CA ASN A 51 -6.24 10.01 -4.47
C ASN A 51 -7.34 8.96 -4.34
N GLN A 52 -8.37 9.32 -3.58
CA GLN A 52 -9.59 8.57 -3.30
C GLN A 52 -10.47 8.37 -4.55
N ASP A 53 -9.91 7.98 -5.69
CA ASP A 53 -10.69 7.52 -6.83
C ASP A 53 -10.98 6.01 -6.69
N GLN A 54 -11.18 5.55 -5.46
CA GLN A 54 -11.68 4.24 -5.14
C GLN A 54 -13.02 4.50 -4.44
N PRO A 55 -14.16 4.01 -4.97
CA PRO A 55 -15.37 4.00 -4.18
C PRO A 55 -15.04 3.20 -2.92
N VAL A 56 -14.95 3.91 -1.81
CA VAL A 56 -14.94 3.33 -0.47
C VAL A 56 -16.13 2.40 -0.41
N ALA A 57 -15.87 1.10 -0.61
CA ALA A 57 -16.80 0.06 -0.23
C ALA A 57 -16.96 0.21 1.28
N THR A 58 -18.05 0.86 1.64
CA THR A 58 -18.56 1.00 2.98
C THR A 58 -18.58 -0.37 3.65
N SER A 59 -17.64 -0.60 4.55
CA SER A 59 -17.91 -1.43 5.71
C SER A 59 -17.92 -0.48 6.89
N PRO A 60 -19.11 -0.02 7.34
CA PRO A 60 -19.17 0.73 8.58
C PRO A 60 -18.69 -0.23 9.67
N VAL A 61 -17.58 0.10 10.30
CA VAL A 61 -17.19 -0.52 11.56
C VAL A 61 -18.27 -0.11 12.56
N GLU A 62 -19.26 -0.98 12.72
CA GLU A 62 -20.32 -0.86 13.71
C GLU A 62 -19.65 -0.89 15.08
N ALA A 63 -19.51 0.29 15.69
CA ALA A 63 -19.07 0.42 17.06
C ALA A 63 -20.06 -0.31 17.97
N PRO A 64 -19.61 -1.12 18.95
CA PRO A 64 -20.51 -1.84 19.83
C PRO A 64 -21.24 -0.83 20.72
N ARG A 65 -22.54 -0.64 20.47
CA ARG A 65 -23.41 0.13 21.37
C ARG A 65 -23.57 -0.64 22.68
N ARG A 66 -23.24 0.00 23.80
CA ARG A 66 -23.68 -0.37 25.14
C ARG A 66 -24.92 0.42 25.52
#